data_AF-A0A352XXJ6-F1
#
_entry.id   AF-A0A352XXJ6-F1
#
_cell.length_a   1.000
_cell.length_b   1.000
_cell.length_c   1.000
_cell.angle_alpha   90.00
_cell.angle_beta   90.00
_cell.angle_gamma   90.00
#
_symmetry.space_group_name_H-M   'P 1'
#
loop_
_entity.id
_entity.type
_entity.pdbx_description
1 polymer ?
#
loop_
_entity_poly.entity_id
_entity_poly.type
_entity_poly.pdbx_seq_one_letter_code
_entity_poly.pdbx_strand_id
1 'polypeptide(L)'
;STALAGFAQNLLQLFSLRAILGIGEAGYAPASLSLLGDFFSRSRRARVLSYWSIGTLIGAAIGVALGGLVADTLGWRWAFYIVGIPGLIAAFLAWRIIEP
;
A
#
# COMPACT_ATOMS: atom_id res chain seq x y z
N SER A 1 -7.25 6.17 -4.74
CA SER A 1 -8.12 6.37 -3.56
C SER A 1 -7.39 7.08 -2.41
N THR A 2 -6.16 6.70 -2.05
CA THR A 2 -5.38 7.34 -0.96
C THR A 2 -5.09 8.83 -1.20
N ALA A 3 -4.66 9.24 -2.39
CA ALA A 3 -4.43 10.66 -2.71
C ALA A 3 -5.75 11.48 -2.79
N LEU A 4 -6.84 10.86 -3.24
CA LEU A 4 -8.16 11.50 -3.32
C LEU A 4 -8.76 11.77 -1.93
N ALA A 5 -8.39 10.95 -0.94
CA ALA A 5 -8.81 11.18 0.45
C ALA A 5 -8.25 12.49 1.03
N GLY A 6 -7.12 13.01 0.50
CA GLY A 6 -6.61 14.33 0.86
C GLY A 6 -7.55 15.47 0.44
N PHE A 7 -8.35 15.28 -0.61
CA PHE A 7 -9.33 16.26 -1.09
C PHE A 7 -10.72 16.12 -0.47
N ALA A 8 -10.96 15.12 0.38
CA ALA A 8 -12.27 14.91 1.01
C ALA A 8 -12.67 16.13 1.86
N GLN A 9 -13.90 16.63 1.64
CA GLN A 9 -14.43 17.79 2.36
C GLN A 9 -15.43 17.41 3.46
N ASN A 10 -15.87 16.16 3.50
CA ASN A 10 -16.87 15.65 4.44
C ASN A 10 -16.61 14.18 4.82
N LEU A 11 -17.08 13.78 6.01
CA LEU A 11 -16.79 12.47 6.63
C LEU A 11 -17.25 11.29 5.76
N LEU A 12 -18.43 11.42 5.15
CA LEU A 12 -19.01 10.41 4.24
C LEU A 12 -18.11 10.15 3.02
N GLN A 13 -17.52 11.20 2.45
CA GLN A 13 -16.64 11.08 1.30
C GLN A 13 -15.30 10.44 1.69
N LEU A 14 -14.76 10.78 2.86
CA LEU A 14 -13.57 10.12 3.41
C LEU A 14 -13.83 8.63 3.68
N PHE A 15 -14.98 8.29 4.26
CA PHE A 15 -15.38 6.91 4.57
C PHE A 15 -15.51 6.06 3.30
N SER A 16 -16.23 6.56 2.30
CA SER A 16 -16.39 5.86 1.01
C SER A 16 -15.05 5.62 0.31
N LEU A 17 -14.15 6.61 0.34
CA LEU A 17 -12.81 6.47 -0.23
C LEU A 17 -11.96 5.43 0.51
N ARG A 18 -12.12 5.31 1.84
CA ARG A 18 -11.47 4.26 2.65
C ARG A 18 -12.05 2.89 2.38
N ALA A 19 -13.37 2.79 2.21
CA ALA A 19 -14.02 1.53 1.86
C ALA A 19 -13.53 1.01 0.50
N ILE A 20 -13.46 1.86 -0.52
CA ILE A 20 -12.93 1.51 -1.84
C ILE A 20 -11.46 1.09 -1.76
N LEU A 21 -10.64 1.82 -0.98
CA LEU A 21 -9.24 1.44 -0.76
C LEU A 21 -9.14 0.05 -0.11
N GLY A 22 -9.94 -0.21 0.93
CA GLY A 22 -9.97 -1.50 1.62
C GLY A 22 -10.35 -2.66 0.70
N ILE A 23 -11.31 -2.44 -0.21
CA ILE A 23 -11.68 -3.44 -1.22
C ILE A 23 -10.51 -3.74 -2.16
N GLY A 24 -9.77 -2.71 -2.60
CA GLY A 24 -8.59 -2.88 -3.47
C GLY A 24 -7.43 -3.58 -2.76
N GLU A 25 -7.15 -3.22 -1.51
CA GLU A 25 -6.08 -3.82 -0.69
C GLU A 25 -6.37 -5.29 -0.32
N ALA A 26 -7.63 -5.68 -0.17
CA ALA A 26 -8.01 -7.04 0.21
C ALA A 26 -7.53 -8.11 -0.78
N GLY A 27 -7.43 -7.77 -2.08
CA GLY A 27 -6.94 -8.69 -3.11
C GLY A 27 -5.41 -8.75 -3.21
N TYR A 28 -4.70 -7.73 -2.76
CA TYR A 28 -3.27 -7.57 -3.00
C TYR A 28 -2.42 -8.62 -2.26
N ALA A 29 -2.69 -8.83 -0.97
CA ALA A 29 -1.94 -9.79 -0.15
C ALA A 29 -2.06 -11.25 -0.65
N PRO A 30 -3.26 -11.82 -0.90
CA PRO A 30 -3.37 -13.19 -1.39
C PRO A 30 -2.84 -13.37 -2.82
N ALA A 31 -3.02 -12.39 -3.71
CA ALA A 31 -2.48 -12.44 -5.08
C ALA A 31 -0.95 -12.45 -5.07
N SER A 32 -0.32 -11.58 -4.26
CA SER A 32 1.14 -11.54 -4.09
C SER A 32 1.69 -12.86 -3.55
N LEU A 33 1.01 -13.45 -2.56
CA LEU A 33 1.41 -14.72 -1.97
C LEU A 33 1.22 -15.92 -2.91
N SER A 34 0.21 -15.88 -3.80
CA SER A 34 -0.01 -16.90 -4.83
C SER A 34 1.08 -16.85 -5.90
N LEU A 35 1.36 -15.66 -6.45
CA LEU A 35 2.45 -15.45 -7.41
C LEU A 35 3.81 -15.91 -6.86
N LEU A 36 4.15 -15.54 -5.63
CA LEU A 36 5.36 -16.00 -4.96
C LEU A 36 5.38 -17.52 -4.74
N GLY A 37 4.21 -18.14 -4.61
CA GLY A 37 4.06 -19.59 -4.49
C GLY A 37 4.31 -20.34 -5.80
N ASP A 38 3.94 -19.73 -6.93
CA ASP A 38 4.05 -20.33 -8.27
C ASP A 38 5.45 -20.16 -8.88
N PHE A 39 6.13 -19.03 -8.61
CA PHE A 39 7.46 -18.74 -9.16
C PHE A 39 8.64 -19.35 -8.37
N PHE A 40 8.45 -19.78 -7.11
CA PHE A 40 9.56 -20.22 -6.24
C PHE A 40 9.39 -21.63 -5.68
N SER A 41 10.42 -22.47 -5.88
CA SER A 41 10.50 -23.84 -5.33
C SER A 41 10.40 -23.86 -3.79
N ARG A 42 9.84 -24.95 -3.21
CA ARG A 42 9.62 -25.13 -1.75
C ARG A 42 10.80 -24.70 -0.86
N SER A 43 12.04 -24.91 -1.32
CA SER A 43 13.28 -24.56 -0.61
C SER A 43 13.57 -23.06 -0.50
N ARG A 44 13.08 -22.23 -1.43
CA ARG A 44 13.29 -20.77 -1.43
C ARG A 44 12.06 -19.98 -0.99
N ARG A 45 10.87 -20.57 -1.10
CA ARG A 45 9.59 -19.95 -0.75
C ARG A 45 9.58 -19.40 0.69
N ALA A 46 10.10 -20.14 1.66
CA ALA A 46 10.16 -19.69 3.05
C ALA A 46 10.99 -18.40 3.21
N ARG A 47 12.16 -18.32 2.56
CA ARG A 47 13.04 -17.16 2.63
C ARG A 47 12.44 -15.93 1.94
N VAL A 48 11.80 -16.12 0.79
CA VAL A 48 11.13 -15.02 0.05
C VAL A 48 9.93 -14.49 0.83
N LEU A 49 9.12 -15.37 1.42
CA LEU A 49 8.02 -14.98 2.30
C LEU A 49 8.51 -14.22 3.54
N SER A 50 9.62 -14.63 4.15
CA SER A 50 10.21 -13.90 5.27
C SER A 50 10.64 -12.49 4.87
N TYR A 51 11.27 -12.30 3.71
CA TYR A 51 11.61 -10.96 3.22
C TYR A 51 10.36 -10.11 2.95
N TRP A 52 9.33 -10.69 2.36
CA TRP A 52 8.05 -9.99 2.13
C TRP A 52 7.41 -9.56 3.46
N SER A 53 7.32 -10.45 4.45
CA SER A 53 6.77 -10.12 5.77
C SER A 53 7.59 -9.06 6.51
N ILE A 54 8.92 -9.15 6.50
CA ILE A 54 9.79 -8.16 7.12
C ILE A 54 9.63 -6.80 6.42
N GLY A 55 9.58 -6.78 5.09
CA GLY A 55 9.33 -5.58 4.31
C GLY A 55 8.00 -4.91 4.68
N THR A 56 6.92 -5.69 4.81
CA THR A 56 5.61 -5.19 5.23
C THR A 56 5.64 -4.62 6.64
N LEU A 57 6.27 -5.31 7.60
CA LEU A 57 6.35 -4.84 8.99
C LEU A 57 7.18 -3.56 9.12
N ILE A 58 8.35 -3.52 8.48
CA ILE A 58 9.21 -2.33 8.48
C ILE A 58 8.52 -1.17 7.78
N GLY A 59 7.92 -1.44 6.62
CA GLY A 59 7.16 -0.44 5.85
C GLY A 59 6.00 0.15 6.65
N ALA A 60 5.24 -0.70 7.37
CA ALA A 60 4.16 -0.25 8.24
C ALA A 60 4.68 0.62 9.40
N ALA A 61 5.76 0.19 10.07
CA ALA A 61 6.35 0.94 11.18
C ALA A 61 6.86 2.32 10.72
N ILE A 62 7.62 2.36 9.62
CA ILE A 62 8.12 3.60 9.04
C ILE A 62 6.95 4.49 8.57
N GLY A 63 5.95 3.89 7.92
CA GLY A 63 4.77 4.60 7.43
C GLY A 63 3.96 5.25 8.55
N VAL A 64 3.78 4.59 9.68
CA VAL A 64 3.11 5.16 10.86
C VAL A 64 3.94 6.29 11.48
N ALA A 65 5.25 6.08 11.65
CA ALA A 65 6.13 7.08 12.24
C ALA A 65 6.21 8.36 11.38
N LEU A 66 6.49 8.22 10.09
CA LEU A 66 6.54 9.34 9.15
C LEU A 66 5.16 9.96 8.94
N GLY A 67 4.11 9.16 8.84
CA GLY A 67 2.74 9.63 8.69
C GLY A 67 2.28 10.46 9.88
N GLY A 68 2.63 10.06 11.10
CA GLY A 68 2.38 10.82 12.33
C GLY A 68 3.14 12.14 12.34
N LEU A 69 4.43 12.11 12.01
CA LEU A 69 5.28 13.31 11.98
C LEU A 69 4.80 14.34 10.95
N VAL A 70 4.39 13.88 9.77
CA VAL A 70 3.79 14.72 8.72
C VAL A 70 2.42 15.24 9.13
N ALA A 71 1.60 14.40 9.78
CA ALA A 71 0.28 14.82 10.24
C ALA A 71 0.36 15.92 11.32
N ASP A 72 1.37 15.85 12.19
CA ASP A 72 1.60 16.83 13.26
C ASP A 72 2.18 18.16 12.72
N THR A 73 3.12 18.09 11.77
CA THR A 73 3.82 19.27 11.25
C THR A 73 3.13 19.98 10.08
N LEU A 74 2.54 19.22 9.16
CA LEU A 74 1.95 19.73 7.92
C LEU A 74 0.42 19.53 7.88
N GLY A 75 -0.13 18.72 8.78
CA GLY A 75 -1.53 18.35 8.82
C GLY A 75 -1.82 17.01 8.13
N TRP A 76 -2.83 16.30 8.63
CA TRP A 76 -3.18 14.94 8.21
C TRP A 76 -3.43 14.77 6.70
N ARG A 77 -3.81 15.85 5.99
CA ARG A 77 -4.05 15.83 4.54
C ARG A 77 -2.77 15.57 3.75
N TRP A 78 -1.64 16.10 4.21
CA TRP A 78 -0.34 15.92 3.56
C TRP A 78 0.21 14.50 3.70
N ALA A 79 -0.14 13.81 4.79
CA ALA A 79 0.18 12.38 4.93
C ALA A 79 -0.47 11.55 3.79
N PHE A 80 -1.67 11.91 3.34
CA PHE A 80 -2.33 11.24 2.22
C PHE A 80 -1.69 11.52 0.86
N TYR A 81 -1.11 12.70 0.66
CA TYR A 81 -0.37 13.00 -0.57
C TYR A 81 1.00 12.31 -0.60
N ILE A 82 1.74 12.38 0.51
CA ILE A 82 3.07 11.79 0.61
C ILE A 82 3.03 10.27 0.51
N VAL A 83 2.00 9.61 1.05
CA VAL A 83 1.82 8.16 0.93
C VAL A 83 1.12 7.79 -0.39
N GLY A 84 0.15 8.60 -0.84
CA GLY A 84 -0.68 8.29 -2.00
C GLY A 84 0.01 8.46 -3.35
N ILE A 85 0.90 9.45 -3.50
CA ILE A 85 1.59 9.74 -4.77
C ILE A 85 2.58 8.62 -5.14
N PRO A 86 3.49 8.16 -4.24
CA PRO A 86 4.37 7.04 -4.54
C PRO A 86 3.61 5.76 -4.83
N GLY A 87 2.52 5.49 -4.10
CA GLY A 87 1.65 4.35 -4.34
C GLY A 87 0.99 4.37 -5.73
N LEU A 88 0.56 5.55 -6.20
CA LEU A 88 0.03 5.72 -7.56
C LEU A 88 1.10 5.51 -8.64
N ILE A 89 2.32 5.97 -8.40
CA ILE A 89 3.46 5.74 -9.31
C ILE A 89 3.78 4.24 -9.37
N ALA A 90 3.86 3.57 -8.22
CA ALA A 90 4.10 2.13 -8.15
C ALA A 90 2.99 1.34 -8.85
N ALA A 91 1.71 1.70 -8.64
CA ALA A 91 0.59 1.09 -9.34
C ALA A 91 0.65 1.30 -10.86
N PHE A 92 1.04 2.49 -11.31
CA PHE A 92 1.23 2.78 -12.74
C PHE A 92 2.39 1.99 -13.35
N LEU A 93 3.50 1.86 -12.63
CA LEU A 93 4.64 1.04 -13.05
C LEU A 93 4.28 -0.44 -13.07
N ALA A 94 3.54 -0.94 -12.07
CA ALA A 94 3.04 -2.31 -12.05
C ALA A 94 2.08 -2.60 -13.21
N TRP A 95 1.22 -1.64 -13.57
CA TRP A 95 0.35 -1.78 -14.75
C TRP A 95 1.13 -1.84 -16.07
N ARG A 96 2.35 -1.29 -16.13
CA ARG A 96 3.26 -1.40 -17.28
C ARG A 96 4.00 -2.74 -17.32
N ILE A 97 4.00 -3.51 -16.23
CA ILE A 97 4.53 -4.86 -16.22
C ILE A 97 3.47 -5.74 -16.87
N ILE A 98 3.65 -5.94 -18.18
CA ILE A 98 2.96 -6.99 -18.93
C ILE A 98 3.56 -8.32 -18.45
N GLU A 99 2.73 -9.12 -17.76
CA GLU A 99 3.04 -10.53 -17.54
C GLU A 99 3.15 -11.22 -18.92
N PRO A 100 4.23 -11.99 -19.18
CA PRO A 100 4.33 -12.83 -20.37
C PRO A 100 3.38 -14.03 -20.34
#